data_AF-A0A0J6SPZ3-F1
#
_entry.id   AF-A0A0J6SPZ3-F1
#
_cell.length_a   1.000
_cell.length_b   1.000
_cell.length_c   1.000
_cell.angle_alpha   90.00
_cell.angle_beta   90.00
_cell.angle_gamma   90.00
#
_symmetry.space_group_name_H-M   'P 1'
#
loop_
_entity.id
_entity.type
_entity.pdbx_description
1 polymer ?
#
loop_
_entity_poly.entity_id
_entity_poly.type
_entity_poly.pdbx_seq_one_letter_code
_entity_poly.pdbx_strand_id
1 'polypeptide(L)' 'MHRYFFDLDAGTWDARDTIGVVLSDAGAARAEALQALRSCALDRAAGAVLAMNVRDETGRTVFRVSLAVAA' A
#
# COMPACT_ATOMS: atom_id res chain seq x y z
N MET A 1 11.27 -7.88 -13.35
CA MET A 1 10.19 -8.50 -12.55
C MET A 1 10.70 -8.64 -11.13
N HIS A 2 10.13 -7.89 -10.19
CA HIS A 2 10.52 -7.88 -8.78
C HIS A 2 9.28 -8.15 -7.92
N ARG A 3 9.47 -8.80 -6.77
CA ARG A 3 8.39 -8.98 -5.79
C ARG A 3 8.34 -7.76 -4.88
N TYR A 4 7.15 -7.18 -4.79
CA TYR A 4 6.86 -6.07 -3.89
C TYR A 4 5.84 -6.51 -2.84
N PHE A 5 5.98 -5.99 -1.62
CA PHE A 5 5.08 -6.27 -0.50
C PHE A 5 4.36 -4.98 -0.09
N PHE A 6 3.08 -5.08 0.20
CA PHE A 6 2.18 -3.94 0.38
C PHE A 6 1.64 -3.88 1.81
N ASP A 7 2.39 -3.25 2.73
CA ASP A 7 1.95 -3.15 4.12
C ASP A 7 1.00 -1.97 4.27
N LEU A 8 -0.24 -2.25 4.64
CA LEU A 8 -1.29 -1.26 4.86
C LEU A 8 -1.18 -0.70 6.29
N ASP A 9 -1.29 0.61 6.40
CA ASP A 9 -1.26 1.38 7.63
C ASP A 9 -2.49 2.29 7.65
N ALA A 10 -3.40 2.03 8.59
CA ALA A 10 -4.65 2.75 8.78
C ALA A 10 -4.71 3.37 10.19
N GLY A 11 -3.58 3.88 10.70
CA GLY A 11 -3.50 4.55 11.99
C GLY A 11 -3.46 3.57 13.16
N THR A 12 -4.62 3.19 13.70
CA THR A 12 -4.70 2.24 14.84
C THR A 12 -4.65 0.78 14.41
N TRP A 13 -4.64 0.51 13.10
CA TRP A 13 -4.59 -0.82 12.54
C TRP A 13 -3.60 -0.86 11.39
N ASP A 14 -2.69 -1.83 11.44
CA ASP A 14 -1.77 -2.17 10.36
C ASP A 14 -1.98 -3.61 9.89
N ALA A 15 -1.69 -3.84 8.61
CA ALA A 15 -1.66 -5.17 8.02
C ALA A 15 -0.39 -5.32 7.18
N ARG A 16 0.42 -6.31 7.57
CA ARG A 16 1.68 -6.63 6.89
C ARG A 16 1.44 -7.67 5.79
N ASP A 17 1.94 -7.38 4.60
CA ASP A 17 1.90 -8.33 3.48
C ASP A 17 3.11 -9.26 3.54
N THR A 18 2.83 -10.57 3.56
CA THR A 18 3.84 -11.65 3.57
C THR A 18 3.89 -12.42 2.27
N ILE A 19 2.98 -12.16 1.33
CA ILE A 19 2.88 -12.87 0.05
C ILE A 19 3.57 -12.05 -1.04
N GLY A 20 3.22 -10.77 -1.14
CA GLY A 20 3.73 -9.87 -2.17
C GLY A 20 3.27 -10.20 -3.59
N VAL A 21 3.44 -9.24 -4.49
CA VAL A 21 3.06 -9.31 -5.91
C VAL A 21 4.29 -9.12 -6.78
N VAL A 22 4.41 -9.92 -7.84
CA VAL A 22 5.50 -9.78 -8.82
C VAL A 22 5.09 -8.77 -9.88
N LEU A 23 5.82 -7.66 -9.97
CA LEU A 23 5.54 -6.56 -10.90
C LEU A 23 6.77 -6.19 -11.73
N SER A 24 6.56 -5.48 -12.84
CA SER A 24 7.64 -5.13 -13.77
C SER A 24 8.67 -4.21 -13.12
N ASP A 25 8.19 -3.16 -12.45
CA ASP A 25 8.97 -2.03 -11.94
C ASP A 25 8.25 -1.31 -10.78
N ALA A 26 8.93 -0.32 -10.19
CA ALA A 26 8.39 0.47 -9.08
C ALA A 26 7.19 1.35 -9.48
N GLY A 27 7.06 1.73 -10.75
CA GLY A 27 5.90 2.46 -11.26
C GLY A 27 4.63 1.60 -11.25
N ALA A 28 4.74 0.34 -11.70
CA ALA A 28 3.68 -0.65 -11.57
C ALA A 28 3.31 -0.90 -10.10
N ALA A 29 4.29 -1.03 -9.21
CA ALA A 29 4.06 -1.17 -7.78
C ALA A 29 3.34 0.05 -7.18
N ARG A 30 3.66 1.26 -7.64
CA ARG A 30 2.97 2.48 -7.19
C ARG A 30 1.52 2.52 -7.67
N ALA A 31 1.24 2.08 -8.89
CA ALA A 31 -0.12 2.01 -9.42
C ALA A 31 -0.97 1.00 -8.62
N GLU A 32 -0.43 -0.19 -8.35
CA GLU A 32 -1.05 -1.22 -7.52
C GLU A 32 -1.37 -0.69 -6.12
N ALA A 33 -0.39 -0.08 -5.44
CA ALA A 33 -0.57 0.45 -4.09
C ALA A 33 -1.68 1.53 -4.02
N LEU A 34 -1.74 2.42 -5.02
CA LEU A 34 -2.80 3.42 -5.11
C LEU A 34 -4.18 2.81 -5.36
N GLN A 35 -4.26 1.77 -6.19
CA GLN A 35 -5.51 1.04 -6.44
C GLN A 35 -5.99 0.34 -5.17
N ALA A 36 -5.11 -0.36 -4.46
CA ALA A 36 -5.41 -1.01 -3.19
C ALA A 36 -5.92 -0.01 -2.15
N LEU A 37 -5.23 1.13 -1.99
CA LEU A 37 -5.68 2.19 -1.06
C LEU A 37 -7.07 2.73 -1.39
N ARG A 38 -7.40 2.91 -2.67
CA ARG A 38 -8.74 3.35 -3.11
C ARG A 38 -9.80 2.30 -2.76
N SER A 39 -9.53 1.02 -2.99
CA SER A 39 -10.43 -0.06 -2.61
C SER A 39 -10.66 -0.11 -1.10
N CYS A 40 -9.61 0.04 -0.29
CA CYS A 40 -9.74 0.12 1.16
C CYS A 40 -10.52 1.34 1.64
N ALA A 41 -10.37 2.49 0.97
CA ALA A 41 -11.11 3.71 1.31
C ALA A 41 -12.61 3.62 1.02
N LEU A 42 -13.01 2.82 0.02
CA LEU A 42 -14.43 2.57 -0.27
C LEU A 42 -15.09 1.67 0.78
N ASP A 43 -14.33 0.74 1.35
CA ASP A 43 -14.81 -0.25 2.31
C ASP A 43 -14.73 0.22 3.77
N ARG A 44 -13.80 1.13 4.10
CA ARG A 44 -13.64 1.71 5.43
C ARG A 44 -14.21 3.12 5.51
N ALA A 45 -15.25 3.28 6.32
CA ALA A 45 -15.92 4.56 6.58
C ALA A 45 -14.92 5.65 7.03
N ALA A 46 -15.15 6.85 6.51
CA ALA A 46 -14.28 8.03 6.56
C ALA A 46 -13.70 8.37 7.95
N GLY A 47 -12.42 8.78 7.97
CA GLY A 47 -11.79 9.42 9.13
C GLY A 47 -10.30 9.13 9.30
N ALA A 48 -9.80 8.01 8.77
CA ALA A 48 -8.39 7.63 8.88
C ALA A 48 -7.60 7.98 7.60
N VAL A 49 -6.40 8.54 7.78
CA VAL A 49 -5.40 8.60 6.69
C VAL A 49 -4.97 7.17 6.40
N LEU A 50 -5.24 6.68 5.18
CA LEU A 50 -4.76 5.38 4.74
C LEU A 50 -3.40 5.56 4.09
N ALA A 51 -2.44 4.73 4.47
CA ALA A 51 -1.11 4.72 3.89
C ALA A 51 -0.65 3.29 3.60
N MET A 52 0.29 3.17 2.67
CA MET A 52 0.85 1.89 2.28
C MET A 52 2.35 2.01 2.15
N ASN A 53 3.08 1.19 2.89
CA ASN A 53 4.51 1.02 2.74
C ASN A 53 4.76 -0.09 1.72
N VAL A 54 5.45 0.24 0.63
CA VAL A 54 5.83 -0.74 -0.38
C VAL A 54 7.27 -1.16 -0.14
N ARG A 55 7.46 -2.45 0.16
CA ARG A 55 8.78 -3.05 0.37
C ARG A 55 9.23 -3.86 -0.84
N ASP A 56 10.54 -3.91 -1.07
CA ASP A 56 11.14 -4.85 -2.01
C ASP A 56 11.40 -6.23 -1.38
N GLU A 57 12.00 -7.13 -2.16
CA GLU A 57 12.41 -8.47 -1.75
C GLU A 57 13.46 -8.52 -0.64
N THR A 58 14.19 -7.43 -0.42
CA THR A 58 15.13 -7.30 0.71
C THR A 58 14.44 -6.89 2.00
N GLY A 59 13.13 -6.61 1.93
CA GLY A 59 12.34 -6.11 3.04
C GLY A 59 12.51 -4.62 3.30
N ARG A 60 13.20 -3.88 2.42
CA ARG A 60 13.37 -2.43 2.55
C ARG A 60 12.18 -1.71 1.95
N THR A 61 11.68 -0.70 2.66
CA THR A 61 10.66 0.20 2.10
C THR A 61 11.29 1.02 0.98
N VAL A 62 10.77 0.84 -0.23
CA VAL A 62 11.21 1.58 -1.42
C VAL A 62 10.50 2.92 -1.51
N PHE A 63 9.20 2.93 -1.19
CA PHE A 63 8.39 4.14 -1.11
C PHE A 63 7.14 3.92 -0.23
N ARG A 64 6.53 5.04 0.15
CA ARG A 64 5.24 5.07 0.85
C ARG A 64 4.25 5.91 0.05
N VAL A 65 3.02 5.42 -0.08
CA VAL A 65 1.89 6.17 -0.64
C VAL A 65 0.86 6.41 0.45
N SER A 66 0.14 7.53 0.38
CA SER A 66 -0.96 7.82 1.29
C SER A 66 -2.13 8.44 0.55
N LEU A 67 -3.33 8.17 1.04
CA LEU A 67 -4.58 8.73 0.56
C LEU A 67 -5.24 9.45 1.74
N ALA A 68 -5.34 10.77 1.62
CA ALA A 68 -6.19 11.58 2.48
C ALA A 68 -7.60 11.55 1.91
N VAL A 69 -8.53 10.93 2.62
CA VAL A 69 -9.96 11.03 2.29
C VAL A 69 -10.42 12.39 2.81
N ALA A 70 -10.68 13.33 1.89
CA ALA A 70 -11.33 14.59 2.24
C ALA A 70 -12.78 14.27 2.62
N ALA A 71 -13.20 14.75 3.80
CA ALA A 71 -14.57 14.62 4.30
C ALA A 71 -15.57 15.44 3.47
#